data_AF-A0A7J9EXW8-F1
#
_entry.id   AF-A0A7J9EXW8-F1
#
_cell.length_a   1.000
_cell.length_b   1.000
_cell.length_c   1.000
_cell.angle_alpha   90.00
_cell.angle_beta   90.00
_cell.angle_gamma   90.00
#
_symmetry.space_group_name_H-M   'P 1'
#
loop_
_entity.id
_entity.type
_entity.pdbx_description
1 polymer ?
#
loop_
_entity_poly.entity_id
_entity_poly.type
_entity_poly.pdbx_seq_one_letter_code
_entity_poly.pdbx_strand_id
1 'polypeptide(L)'
;MEAWVPLFDIFMNSPTPEIEASLWLQQCFNATTLSSSATTPITASSFLSLLTKPCNLFVDDSSFSSPLTPKRIMFIETLPGMVQSRVLSFLALENERFNGKELSKLARSLLSESQGLDFWVKKAARDLLDRVSEPNHVNKWISGFSLESGEEVVGQEFESLPDWLKDMAAGNDPLLYWLPLSAADCGPRFYDDSLENDESLFSQVEENGENGLKEVGDEIEMDRVLNVPLEPEIENMAASLRDRVINLESSFKAVALGNEIRELCLDKGMDPFQVLCLIEPWKAEDEAASVLISHLSSGDEDELAWPSQVLCSIVLPKFLVLEEPASRLLLTSTIEYSKLHQRAAVHALLFPLVLRKEGINNPICDVITRILRECLHPAHVSAFCQTLLCGGEEERRFILLPCHEYLVSKELVWTDSLFNLLHNILNHNVHLTQDSVDRLVYHVRNIAKRFSKSLKFGNFVLCLVTKCSSLLNSHKNVLTEAVECTDTLVTKSILLRIASL
;
A
#
# COMPACT_ATOMS: atom_id res chain seq x y z
N MET A 1 -3.73 21.24 -16.36
CA MET A 1 -4.05 21.01 -14.94
C MET A 1 -5.55 20.84 -14.75
N GLU A 2 -6.39 21.78 -15.19
CA GLU A 2 -7.86 21.72 -15.05
C GLU A 2 -8.50 20.43 -15.58
N ALA A 3 -8.01 19.91 -16.70
CA ALA A 3 -8.48 18.64 -17.29
C ALA A 3 -8.23 17.39 -16.42
N TRP A 4 -7.29 17.46 -15.46
CA TRP A 4 -6.92 16.33 -14.58
C TRP A 4 -7.45 16.48 -13.15
N VAL A 5 -8.10 17.61 -12.82
CA VAL A 5 -8.70 17.84 -11.49
C VAL A 5 -9.69 16.75 -11.09
N PRO A 6 -10.59 16.26 -11.98
CA PRO A 6 -11.51 15.17 -11.63
C PRO A 6 -10.78 13.87 -11.26
N LEU A 7 -9.64 13.59 -11.89
CA LEU A 7 -8.85 12.40 -11.58
C LEU A 7 -8.21 12.47 -10.19
N PHE A 8 -7.72 13.64 -9.79
CA PHE A 8 -7.20 13.83 -8.43
C PHE A 8 -8.31 13.84 -7.37
N ASP A 9 -9.51 14.32 -7.70
CA ASP A 9 -10.68 14.21 -6.82
C ASP A 9 -11.04 12.74 -6.54
N ILE A 10 -10.98 11.88 -7.56
CA ILE A 10 -11.12 10.42 -7.39
C ILE A 10 -10.02 9.87 -6.47
N PHE A 11 -8.76 10.24 -6.67
CA PHE A 11 -7.67 9.78 -5.81
C PHE A 11 -7.81 10.21 -4.35
N MET A 12 -8.43 11.36 -4.08
CA MET A 12 -8.68 11.85 -2.73
C MET A 12 -9.87 11.15 -2.07
N ASN A 13 -11.00 11.07 -2.77
CA ASN A 13 -12.30 10.82 -2.15
C ASN A 13 -12.87 9.42 -2.43
N SER A 14 -12.34 8.69 -3.42
CA SER A 14 -12.86 7.37 -3.79
C SER A 14 -12.36 6.25 -2.87
N PRO A 15 -13.22 5.28 -2.51
CA PRO A 15 -12.82 4.05 -1.83
C PRO A 15 -12.08 3.05 -2.74
N THR A 16 -12.24 3.15 -4.07
CA THR A 16 -11.54 2.31 -5.07
C THR A 16 -10.94 3.20 -6.16
N PRO A 17 -9.92 4.00 -5.80
CA PRO A 17 -9.45 5.08 -6.64
C PRO A 17 -8.89 4.60 -7.97
N GLU A 18 -8.25 3.43 -8.04
CA GLU A 18 -7.63 2.91 -9.26
C GLU A 18 -8.67 2.48 -10.29
N ILE A 19 -9.73 1.76 -9.87
CA ILE A 19 -10.79 1.28 -10.77
C ILE A 19 -11.62 2.45 -11.30
N GLU A 20 -11.97 3.39 -10.42
CA GLU A 20 -12.73 4.57 -10.79
C GLU A 20 -11.90 5.52 -11.67
N ALA A 21 -10.61 5.68 -11.37
CA ALA A 21 -9.65 6.40 -12.21
C ALA A 21 -9.49 5.73 -13.59
N SER A 22 -9.39 4.40 -13.64
CA SER A 22 -9.31 3.63 -14.90
C SER A 22 -10.57 3.81 -15.75
N LEU A 23 -11.76 3.73 -15.13
CA LEU A 23 -13.03 3.96 -15.81
C LEU A 23 -13.15 5.39 -16.32
N TRP A 24 -12.78 6.38 -15.51
CA TRP A 24 -12.75 7.78 -15.90
C TRP A 24 -11.79 8.00 -17.08
N LEU A 25 -10.58 7.45 -17.01
CA LEU A 25 -9.58 7.54 -18.07
C LEU A 25 -10.10 6.91 -19.38
N GLN A 26 -10.75 5.74 -19.28
CA GLN A 26 -11.36 5.07 -20.44
C GLN A 26 -12.50 5.90 -21.05
N GLN A 27 -13.34 6.53 -20.23
CA GLN A 27 -14.42 7.40 -20.69
C GLN A 27 -13.88 8.66 -21.38
N CYS A 28 -12.82 9.27 -20.85
CA CYS A 28 -12.16 10.43 -21.45
C CYS A 28 -11.54 10.12 -22.81
N PHE A 29 -10.86 8.98 -22.96
CA PHE A 29 -10.32 8.55 -24.26
C PHE A 29 -11.43 8.27 -25.27
N ASN A 30 -12.51 7.60 -24.85
CA ASN A 30 -13.65 7.31 -25.73
C ASN A 30 -14.40 8.58 -26.16
N ALA A 31 -14.59 9.55 -25.25
CA ALA A 31 -15.23 10.83 -25.57
C ALA A 31 -14.42 11.68 -26.56
N THR A 32 -13.08 11.61 -26.48
CA THR A 32 -12.17 12.32 -27.38
C THR A 32 -12.22 11.74 -28.81
N THR A 33 -12.57 10.47 -28.98
CA THR A 33 -12.78 9.86 -30.31
C THR A 33 -14.12 10.22 -30.97
N LEU A 34 -15.10 10.73 -30.20
CA LEU A 34 -16.47 11.02 -30.66
C LEU A 34 -16.81 12.51 -30.75
N SER A 35 -16.01 13.40 -30.16
CA SER A 35 -16.29 14.84 -30.07
C SER A 35 -15.24 15.67 -30.82
N SER A 36 -15.65 16.27 -31.94
CA SER A 36 -14.88 17.26 -32.69
C SER A 36 -15.03 18.68 -32.11
N SER A 37 -14.90 18.84 -30.79
CA SER A 37 -14.99 20.16 -30.14
C SER A 37 -13.71 20.52 -29.37
N ALA A 38 -13.36 21.81 -29.42
CA ALA A 38 -12.05 22.42 -29.11
C ALA A 38 -11.63 22.36 -27.63
N THR A 39 -11.47 21.15 -27.08
CA THR A 39 -10.81 20.91 -25.78
C THR A 39 -9.54 20.09 -26.02
N THR A 40 -8.44 20.49 -25.39
CA THR A 40 -7.12 19.86 -25.57
C THR A 40 -7.20 18.36 -25.28
N PRO A 41 -6.72 17.47 -26.16
CA PRO A 41 -6.82 16.03 -25.97
C PRO A 41 -6.07 15.61 -24.70
N ILE A 42 -6.77 14.89 -23.82
CA ILE A 42 -6.21 14.27 -22.62
C ILE A 42 -5.31 13.11 -23.09
N THR A 43 -4.00 13.21 -22.88
CA THR A 43 -3.02 12.19 -23.28
C THR A 43 -2.30 11.61 -22.07
N ALA A 44 -2.00 10.32 -22.09
CA ALA A 44 -1.25 9.64 -21.01
C ALA A 44 0.12 10.29 -20.74
N SER A 45 0.79 10.79 -21.79
CA SER A 45 2.04 11.54 -21.68
C SER A 45 1.87 12.90 -21.00
N SER A 46 0.74 13.59 -21.18
CA SER A 46 0.46 14.85 -20.47
C SER A 46 0.24 14.65 -18.97
N PHE A 47 -0.28 13.49 -18.54
CA PHE A 47 -0.40 13.13 -17.14
C PHE A 47 0.97 12.83 -16.51
N LEU A 48 1.79 12.01 -17.18
CA LEU A 48 3.15 11.73 -16.70
C LEU A 48 4.01 12.99 -16.68
N SER A 49 3.87 13.88 -17.66
CA SER A 49 4.58 15.17 -17.66
C SER A 49 4.12 16.09 -16.51
N LEU A 50 2.85 16.02 -16.09
CA LEU A 50 2.36 16.76 -14.93
C LEU A 50 2.97 16.20 -13.63
N LEU A 51 3.13 14.87 -13.54
CA LEU A 51 3.70 14.20 -12.38
C LEU A 51 5.22 14.30 -12.31
N THR A 52 5.92 14.45 -13.45
CA THR A 52 7.39 14.42 -13.56
C THR A 52 8.05 15.80 -13.74
N LYS A 53 7.31 16.85 -14.11
CA LYS A 53 7.89 18.20 -14.31
C LYS A 53 7.12 19.25 -13.50
N PRO A 54 7.81 20.19 -12.84
CA PRO A 54 7.15 21.31 -12.18
C PRO A 54 6.43 22.17 -13.23
N CYS A 55 5.11 22.25 -13.13
CA CYS A 55 4.29 23.09 -14.00
C CYS A 55 4.39 24.56 -13.59
N ASN A 56 5.12 25.36 -14.38
CA ASN A 56 5.20 26.82 -14.23
C ASN A 56 4.18 27.50 -15.16
N LEU A 57 3.03 27.94 -14.65
CA LEU A 57 2.13 28.83 -15.38
C LEU A 57 2.70 30.26 -15.36
N PHE A 58 3.21 30.77 -16.48
CA PHE A 58 3.40 32.21 -16.65
C PHE A 58 2.05 32.82 -17.04
N VAL A 59 1.44 33.57 -16.13
CA VAL A 59 0.34 34.47 -16.47
C VAL A 59 1.00 35.81 -16.82
N ASP A 60 0.98 36.19 -18.10
CA ASP A 60 1.28 37.56 -18.52
C ASP A 60 0.07 38.43 -18.15
N ASP A 61 0.01 38.90 -16.91
CA ASP A 61 -0.93 39.94 -16.53
C ASP A 61 -0.36 41.29 -16.97
N SER A 62 -0.63 41.65 -18.21
CA SER A 62 -0.50 43.02 -18.67
C SER A 62 -1.61 43.89 -18.06
N SER A 63 -1.54 44.20 -16.75
CA SER A 63 -1.91 45.50 -16.16
C SER A 63 -1.81 45.52 -14.62
N PHE A 64 -0.82 46.30 -14.16
CA PHE A 64 -0.74 47.06 -12.90
C PHE A 64 -0.89 46.39 -11.51
N SER A 65 0.26 46.37 -10.82
CA SER A 65 0.51 46.55 -9.37
C SER A 65 -0.06 45.53 -8.38
N SER A 66 0.73 44.49 -8.07
CA SER A 66 0.88 43.83 -6.74
C SER A 66 2.06 42.84 -6.76
N PRO A 67 2.70 42.50 -5.62
CA PRO A 67 3.91 41.68 -5.59
C PRO A 67 3.62 40.23 -6.01
N LEU A 68 4.51 39.65 -6.81
CA LEU A 68 4.42 38.28 -7.32
C LEU A 68 4.29 37.27 -6.17
N THR A 69 3.15 36.58 -6.09
CA THR A 69 2.98 35.39 -5.24
C THR A 69 3.38 34.12 -6.02
N PRO A 70 3.98 33.10 -5.37
CA PRO A 70 4.52 31.94 -6.09
C PRO A 70 3.39 31.03 -6.60
N LYS A 71 3.61 30.54 -7.82
CA LYS A 71 2.75 29.69 -8.67
C LYS A 71 2.42 28.34 -7.99
N ARG A 72 1.21 27.80 -8.22
CA ARG A 72 0.86 26.41 -7.91
C ARG A 72 1.70 25.45 -8.75
N ILE A 73 2.75 24.91 -8.15
CA ILE A 73 3.53 23.80 -8.71
C ILE A 73 2.86 22.52 -8.21
N MET A 74 2.21 21.79 -9.11
CA MET A 74 1.75 20.42 -8.83
C MET A 74 2.78 19.47 -9.43
N PHE A 75 3.45 18.73 -8.57
CA PHE A 75 4.40 17.66 -8.88
C PHE A 75 4.12 16.50 -7.92
N ILE A 76 4.51 15.26 -8.24
CA ILE A 76 4.09 14.10 -7.44
C ILE A 76 4.50 14.24 -5.96
N GLU A 77 5.68 14.78 -5.66
CA GLU A 77 6.17 14.98 -4.28
C GLU A 77 5.42 16.07 -3.50
N THR A 78 4.69 16.96 -4.20
CA THR A 78 3.87 18.00 -3.55
C THR A 78 2.51 17.49 -3.06
N LEU A 79 2.18 16.22 -3.35
CA LEU A 79 0.93 15.59 -2.94
C LEU A 79 1.08 14.90 -1.57
N PRO A 80 0.00 14.75 -0.78
CA PRO A 80 0.04 13.92 0.43
C PRO A 80 0.47 12.47 0.11
N GLY A 81 1.20 11.82 1.02
CA GLY A 81 1.77 10.48 0.79
C GLY A 81 0.72 9.42 0.41
N MET A 82 -0.49 9.52 0.97
CA MET A 82 -1.63 8.66 0.60
C MET A 82 -2.05 8.82 -0.87
N VAL A 83 -2.02 10.04 -1.39
CA VAL A 83 -2.38 10.33 -2.79
C VAL A 83 -1.26 9.87 -3.72
N GLN A 84 -0.01 10.09 -3.32
CA GLN A 84 1.15 9.59 -4.06
C GLN A 84 1.11 8.06 -4.21
N SER A 85 0.82 7.32 -3.13
CA SER A 85 0.76 5.85 -3.19
C SER A 85 -0.42 5.35 -4.04
N ARG A 86 -1.58 6.02 -3.99
CA ARG A 86 -2.74 5.72 -4.85
C ARG A 86 -2.46 5.99 -6.32
N VAL A 87 -1.83 7.13 -6.64
CA VAL A 87 -1.42 7.47 -8.01
C VAL A 87 -0.43 6.44 -8.55
N LEU A 88 0.58 6.06 -7.78
CA LEU A 88 1.56 5.04 -8.18
C LEU A 88 0.92 3.66 -8.37
N SER A 89 -0.03 3.29 -7.51
CA SER A 89 -0.79 2.03 -7.63
C SER A 89 -1.67 2.00 -8.88
N PHE A 90 -2.30 3.14 -9.22
CA PHE A 90 -3.01 3.31 -10.48
C PHE A 90 -2.10 3.20 -11.70
N LEU A 91 -0.93 3.85 -11.68
CA LEU A 91 0.06 3.73 -12.76
C LEU A 91 0.58 2.29 -12.92
N ALA A 92 0.68 1.55 -11.81
CA ALA A 92 1.07 0.14 -11.82
C ALA A 92 -0.05 -0.77 -12.38
N LEU A 93 -1.32 -0.38 -12.22
CA LEU A 93 -2.48 -1.08 -12.78
C LEU A 93 -2.64 -0.84 -14.29
N GLU A 94 -2.54 0.42 -14.73
CA GLU A 94 -2.73 0.83 -16.13
C GLU A 94 -1.41 0.96 -16.90
N ASN A 95 -0.36 0.25 -16.49
CA ASN A 95 1.00 0.40 -17.04
C ASN A 95 1.06 0.24 -18.57
N GLU A 96 0.17 -0.55 -19.17
CA GLU A 96 0.06 -0.77 -20.63
C GLU A 96 -0.31 0.51 -21.40
N ARG A 97 -0.93 1.50 -20.75
CA ARG A 97 -1.34 2.77 -21.38
C ARG A 97 -0.30 3.88 -21.28
N PHE A 98 0.76 3.65 -20.51
CA PHE A 98 1.80 4.62 -20.19
C PHE A 98 3.15 4.19 -20.74
N ASN A 99 4.07 5.13 -20.94
CA ASN A 99 5.41 4.80 -21.41
C ASN A 99 6.22 4.17 -20.27
N GLY A 100 6.55 2.87 -20.38
CA GLY A 100 7.31 2.14 -19.36
C GLY A 100 8.69 2.75 -19.04
N LYS A 101 9.35 3.42 -19.99
CA LYS A 101 10.62 4.12 -19.73
C LYS A 101 10.42 5.36 -18.85
N GLU A 102 9.29 6.05 -18.99
CA GLU A 102 8.96 7.21 -18.15
C GLU A 102 8.46 6.80 -16.77
N LEU A 103 7.68 5.71 -16.68
CA LEU A 103 7.24 5.12 -15.41
C LEU A 103 8.40 4.60 -14.58
N SER A 104 9.34 3.87 -15.19
CA SER A 104 10.54 3.38 -14.50
C SER A 104 11.45 4.53 -14.07
N LYS A 105 11.54 5.62 -14.85
CA LYS A 105 12.28 6.82 -14.46
C LYS A 105 11.63 7.53 -13.26
N LEU A 106 10.31 7.66 -13.25
CA LEU A 106 9.55 8.22 -12.13
C LEU A 106 9.70 7.39 -10.84
N ALA A 107 9.57 6.06 -10.95
CA ALA A 107 9.74 5.17 -9.82
C ALA A 107 11.18 5.24 -9.25
N ARG A 108 12.19 5.28 -10.12
CA ARG A 108 13.59 5.42 -9.70
C ARG A 108 13.90 6.78 -9.09
N SER A 109 13.36 7.88 -9.61
CA SER A 109 13.59 9.22 -9.03
C SER A 109 13.03 9.32 -7.61
N LEU A 110 11.81 8.81 -7.40
CA LEU A 110 11.19 8.74 -6.07
C LEU A 110 11.96 7.84 -5.11
N LEU A 111 12.57 6.75 -5.60
CA LEU A 111 13.39 5.87 -4.77
C LEU A 111 14.79 6.42 -4.50
N SER A 112 15.33 7.31 -5.35
CA SER A 112 16.66 7.92 -5.17
C SER A 112 16.65 9.18 -4.31
N GLU A 113 15.56 9.95 -4.30
CA GLU A 113 15.45 11.19 -3.50
C GLU A 113 15.02 10.90 -2.04
N SER A 114 15.52 9.79 -1.48
CA SER A 114 14.89 8.97 -0.42
C SER A 114 14.85 9.52 1.01
N GLN A 115 15.26 10.77 1.26
CA GLN A 115 15.26 11.35 2.60
C GLN A 115 13.87 11.92 2.94
N GLY A 116 13.04 11.13 3.64
CA GLY A 116 11.73 11.57 4.18
C GLY A 116 10.46 11.07 3.48
N LEU A 117 10.56 10.27 2.41
CA LEU A 117 9.37 9.73 1.72
C LEU A 117 8.63 8.67 2.56
N ASP A 118 7.29 8.77 2.59
CA ASP A 118 6.41 7.86 3.32
C ASP A 118 6.58 6.40 2.87
N PHE A 119 6.44 5.46 3.83
CA PHE A 119 6.63 4.04 3.61
C PHE A 119 5.75 3.49 2.47
N TRP A 120 4.50 3.95 2.38
CA TRP A 120 3.55 3.47 1.37
C TRP A 120 3.90 3.97 -0.03
N VAL A 121 4.46 5.16 -0.15
CA VAL A 121 4.96 5.71 -1.42
C VAL A 121 6.17 4.91 -1.88
N LYS A 122 7.13 4.63 -1.00
CA LYS A 122 8.30 3.80 -1.31
C LYS A 122 7.88 2.40 -1.77
N LYS A 123 6.87 1.81 -1.12
CA LYS A 123 6.36 0.48 -1.48
C LYS A 123 5.62 0.49 -2.82
N ALA A 124 4.74 1.46 -3.06
CA ALA A 124 4.03 1.59 -4.33
C ALA A 124 5.00 1.89 -5.50
N ALA A 125 6.05 2.68 -5.27
CA ALA A 125 7.09 2.94 -6.27
C ALA A 125 7.88 1.67 -6.62
N ARG A 126 8.17 0.81 -5.64
CA ARG A 126 8.80 -0.50 -5.90
C ARG A 126 7.88 -1.43 -6.67
N ASP A 127 6.61 -1.56 -6.29
CA ASP A 127 5.63 -2.39 -7.02
C ASP A 127 5.46 -1.90 -8.48
N LEU A 128 5.43 -0.59 -8.71
CA LEU A 128 5.44 -0.02 -10.05
C LEU A 128 6.72 -0.40 -10.82
N LEU A 129 7.90 -0.29 -10.19
CA LEU A 129 9.17 -0.62 -10.81
C LEU A 129 9.25 -2.11 -11.17
N ASP A 130 8.80 -2.99 -10.28
CA ASP A 130 8.79 -4.43 -10.49
C ASP A 130 7.91 -4.79 -11.70
N ARG A 131 6.70 -4.24 -11.77
CA ARG A 131 5.77 -4.50 -12.90
C ARG A 131 6.24 -3.93 -14.24
N VAL A 132 6.94 -2.80 -14.23
CA VAL A 132 7.45 -2.15 -15.46
C VAL A 132 8.81 -2.74 -15.88
N SER A 133 9.53 -3.40 -14.98
CA SER A 133 10.84 -4.03 -15.26
C SER A 133 10.74 -5.49 -15.69
N GLU A 134 9.57 -6.14 -15.59
CA GLU A 134 9.33 -7.44 -16.21
C GLU A 134 9.34 -7.34 -17.75
N PRO A 135 9.93 -8.30 -18.48
CA PRO A 135 10.02 -8.28 -19.94
C PRO A 135 8.69 -8.72 -20.57
N ASN A 136 7.67 -7.87 -20.56
CA ASN A 136 6.39 -8.16 -21.21
C ASN A 136 6.16 -7.33 -22.46
N HIS A 137 6.89 -7.63 -23.55
CA HIS A 137 6.45 -7.27 -24.92
C HIS A 137 6.96 -8.24 -26.00
N VAL A 138 6.90 -9.56 -25.78
CA VAL A 138 7.01 -10.51 -26.92
C VAL A 138 5.83 -11.50 -27.01
N ASN A 139 5.16 -11.89 -25.93
CA ASN A 139 4.28 -13.06 -26.01
C ASN A 139 2.78 -12.84 -25.74
N LYS A 140 2.23 -11.63 -25.87
CA LYS A 140 0.77 -11.41 -25.64
C LYS A 140 -0.03 -10.80 -26.79
N TRP A 141 0.60 -10.26 -27.83
CA TRP A 141 -0.10 -9.71 -29.01
C TRP A 141 0.06 -10.56 -30.29
N ILE A 142 0.73 -11.72 -30.25
CA ILE A 142 0.76 -12.62 -31.41
C ILE A 142 0.41 -14.05 -30.94
N SER A 143 -0.84 -14.24 -30.53
CA SER A 143 -1.43 -15.59 -30.39
C SER A 143 -2.60 -15.78 -31.37
N GLY A 144 -2.51 -15.14 -32.53
CA GLY A 144 -3.49 -15.23 -33.61
C GLY A 144 -3.03 -15.98 -34.86
N PHE A 145 -1.74 -16.28 -35.02
CA PHE A 145 -1.25 -16.99 -36.20
C PHE A 145 -0.27 -18.09 -35.82
N SER A 146 -0.81 -19.30 -35.80
CA SER A 146 -0.08 -20.55 -35.77
C SER A 146 0.48 -20.81 -37.17
N LEU A 147 1.79 -20.67 -37.37
CA LEU A 147 2.52 -21.31 -38.46
C LEU A 147 3.94 -21.70 -38.00
N GLU A 148 4.35 -22.86 -38.47
CA GLU A 148 5.50 -23.67 -38.07
C GLU A 148 6.87 -23.05 -38.38
N SER A 149 7.84 -23.50 -37.60
CA SER A 149 9.26 -23.77 -37.92
C SER A 149 10.11 -22.76 -38.69
N GLY A 150 11.25 -22.41 -38.09
CA GLY A 150 12.43 -21.95 -38.82
C GLY A 150 13.30 -21.04 -37.97
N GLU A 151 14.47 -21.52 -37.55
CA GLU A 151 15.54 -20.68 -37.01
C GLU A 151 15.90 -19.59 -38.03
N GLU A 152 15.88 -18.31 -37.65
CA GLU A 152 16.74 -17.30 -38.28
C GLU A 152 16.85 -16.00 -37.46
N VAL A 153 18.05 -15.44 -37.50
CA VAL A 153 18.55 -14.26 -36.78
C VAL A 153 17.81 -13.00 -37.23
N VAL A 154 17.06 -12.33 -36.34
CA VAL A 154 16.44 -11.03 -36.64
C VAL A 154 16.69 -10.04 -35.51
N GLY A 155 17.79 -9.30 -35.64
CA GLY A 155 18.12 -8.14 -34.80
C GLY A 155 18.37 -6.86 -35.60
N GLN A 156 18.02 -6.82 -36.90
CA GLN A 156 18.36 -5.67 -37.78
C GLN A 156 17.21 -5.09 -38.62
N GLU A 157 16.00 -5.66 -38.63
CA GLU A 157 14.92 -5.13 -39.48
C GLU A 157 14.20 -3.91 -38.91
N PHE A 158 14.12 -3.76 -37.58
CA PHE A 158 13.34 -2.67 -36.96
C PHE A 158 14.06 -1.32 -36.90
N GLU A 159 15.36 -1.27 -37.26
CA GLU A 159 16.16 -0.04 -37.31
C GLU A 159 16.40 0.45 -38.75
N SER A 160 15.95 -0.28 -39.77
CA SER A 160 16.07 0.18 -41.15
C SER A 160 14.83 0.96 -41.59
N LEU A 161 15.03 2.11 -42.24
CA LEU A 161 13.93 2.83 -42.90
C LEU A 161 13.20 1.88 -43.88
N PRO A 162 11.86 1.92 -43.95
CA PRO A 162 11.11 1.14 -44.91
C PRO A 162 11.65 1.37 -46.34
N ASP A 163 11.71 0.33 -47.16
CA ASP A 163 12.42 0.41 -48.45
C ASP A 163 11.81 1.45 -49.40
N TRP A 164 10.50 1.69 -49.33
CA TRP A 164 9.82 2.76 -50.08
C TRP A 164 10.29 4.17 -49.70
N LEU A 165 10.84 4.35 -48.50
CA LEU A 165 11.39 5.61 -47.97
C LEU A 165 12.87 5.77 -48.34
N LYS A 166 13.62 4.67 -48.46
CA LYS A 166 15.00 4.67 -48.97
C LYS A 166 15.06 5.09 -50.44
N ASP A 167 14.12 4.61 -51.25
CA ASP A 167 14.04 4.94 -52.68
C ASP A 167 13.63 6.40 -52.95
N MET A 168 12.89 7.02 -52.03
CA MET A 168 12.45 8.42 -52.12
C MET A 168 13.44 9.42 -51.50
N ALA A 169 14.27 9.01 -50.53
CA ALA A 169 15.31 9.85 -49.95
C ALA A 169 16.48 10.17 -50.93
N ALA A 170 16.56 9.47 -52.06
CA ALA A 170 17.52 9.76 -53.13
C ALA A 170 17.09 10.94 -54.03
N GLY A 171 15.84 11.38 -53.97
CA GLY A 171 15.32 12.55 -54.69
C GLY A 171 15.35 13.80 -53.80
N ASN A 172 15.94 14.90 -54.30
CA ASN A 172 16.03 16.18 -53.58
C ASN A 172 14.70 16.99 -53.55
N ASP A 173 13.54 16.37 -53.74
CA ASP A 173 12.26 17.06 -53.64
C ASP A 173 11.68 16.95 -52.22
N PRO A 174 11.06 18.01 -51.67
CA PRO A 174 10.49 17.98 -50.34
C PRO A 174 9.35 16.95 -50.27
N LEU A 175 9.52 15.93 -49.42
CA LEU A 175 8.61 14.79 -49.30
C LEU A 175 7.20 15.16 -48.79
N LEU A 176 7.03 16.36 -48.20
CA LEU A 176 5.73 16.90 -47.80
C LEU A 176 5.73 18.43 -47.98
N TYR A 177 4.97 18.96 -48.94
CA TYR A 177 4.85 20.41 -49.24
C TYR A 177 4.26 21.28 -48.10
N TRP A 178 3.97 20.71 -46.94
CA TRP A 178 3.31 21.36 -45.80
C TRP A 178 4.08 21.20 -44.48
N LEU A 179 5.29 20.63 -44.52
CA LEU A 179 6.23 20.60 -43.39
C LEU A 179 7.60 21.14 -43.79
N PRO A 180 8.19 22.09 -43.03
CA PRO A 180 9.54 22.59 -43.30
C PRO A 180 10.56 21.67 -42.61
N LEU A 181 10.76 20.47 -43.16
CA LEU A 181 11.84 19.58 -42.75
C LEU A 181 12.67 19.21 -43.99
N SER A 182 13.98 19.46 -43.93
CA SER A 182 14.92 19.05 -44.98
C SER A 182 15.41 17.62 -44.68
N ALA A 183 15.69 16.83 -45.72
CA ALA A 183 16.18 15.46 -45.61
C ALA A 183 17.50 15.32 -44.80
N ALA A 184 18.21 16.42 -44.55
CA ALA A 184 19.42 16.44 -43.75
C ALA A 184 19.21 16.29 -42.22
N ASP A 185 17.99 16.46 -41.71
CA ASP A 185 17.70 16.43 -40.27
C ASP A 185 17.33 15.02 -39.73
N CYS A 186 17.24 14.02 -40.60
CA CYS A 186 16.81 12.66 -40.24
C CYS A 186 17.93 11.60 -40.38
N GLY A 187 19.14 11.90 -39.89
CA GLY A 187 20.23 10.93 -39.78
C GLY A 187 20.50 10.49 -38.33
N PRO A 188 20.72 9.19 -38.02
CA PRO A 188 21.09 8.75 -36.69
C PRO A 188 22.53 9.17 -36.34
N ARG A 189 22.70 9.85 -35.20
CA ARG A 189 24.03 10.16 -34.63
C ARG A 189 24.58 8.93 -33.90
N PHE A 190 25.53 8.25 -34.52
CA PHE A 190 26.36 7.26 -33.84
C PHE A 190 27.35 8.00 -32.92
N TYR A 191 27.37 7.64 -31.63
CA TYR A 191 28.49 7.96 -30.74
C TYR A 191 29.42 6.75 -30.70
N ASP A 192 30.69 7.04 -30.97
CA ASP A 192 31.83 6.17 -31.16
C ASP A 192 32.37 5.64 -29.82
N ASP A 193 32.74 4.37 -29.80
CA ASP A 193 33.28 3.63 -28.66
C ASP A 193 34.78 3.44 -28.89
N SER A 194 35.60 4.17 -28.14
CA SER A 194 37.02 3.85 -27.96
C SER A 194 37.63 4.63 -26.79
N LEU A 195 37.95 3.91 -25.70
CA LEU A 195 39.30 3.87 -25.13
C LEU A 195 39.38 2.83 -24.01
N GLU A 196 40.50 2.11 -24.06
CA GLU A 196 40.80 0.80 -23.50
C GLU A 196 41.19 0.82 -22.00
N ASN A 197 40.82 -0.28 -21.33
CA ASN A 197 41.66 -1.16 -20.50
C ASN A 197 42.46 -0.57 -19.32
N ASP A 198 42.10 -0.98 -18.10
CA ASP A 198 43.08 -1.52 -17.12
C ASP A 198 42.35 -2.28 -16.00
N GLU A 199 42.40 -3.61 -16.07
CA GLU A 199 42.27 -4.46 -14.89
C GLU A 199 43.62 -4.51 -14.16
N SER A 200 43.68 -4.00 -12.94
CA SER A 200 44.48 -4.60 -11.86
C SER A 200 44.19 -3.95 -10.51
N LEU A 201 44.35 -4.76 -9.46
CA LEU A 201 44.47 -4.41 -8.03
C LEU A 201 43.22 -4.58 -7.15
N PHE A 202 42.86 -5.85 -6.93
CA PHE A 202 42.64 -6.30 -5.56
C PHE A 202 43.96 -6.25 -4.78
N SER A 203 44.07 -5.42 -3.74
CA SER A 203 44.62 -5.77 -2.41
C SER A 203 44.84 -4.55 -1.51
N GLN A 204 44.21 -4.61 -0.33
CA GLN A 204 44.65 -4.14 0.99
C GLN A 204 45.19 -2.70 1.16
N VAL A 205 44.60 -1.95 2.10
CA VAL A 205 45.21 -1.60 3.40
C VAL A 205 44.19 -0.86 4.29
N GLU A 206 44.18 -1.33 5.53
CA GLU A 206 43.75 -0.83 6.84
C GLU A 206 43.46 0.67 7.10
N GLU A 207 42.46 0.83 7.98
CA GLU A 207 42.36 1.69 9.18
C GLU A 207 42.27 3.23 9.10
N ASN A 208 41.16 3.68 9.72
CA ASN A 208 41.05 4.78 10.67
C ASN A 208 40.40 6.08 10.18
N GLY A 209 39.39 6.52 10.95
CA GLY A 209 38.72 7.81 10.77
C GLY A 209 37.24 7.77 11.12
N GLU A 210 36.92 7.58 12.40
CA GLU A 210 35.67 8.08 12.98
C GLU A 210 35.39 9.50 12.49
N ASN A 211 34.21 9.72 11.92
CA ASN A 211 33.51 11.00 12.02
C ASN A 211 32.03 10.72 11.83
N GLY A 212 31.34 10.66 12.97
CA GLY A 212 29.90 10.49 13.05
C GLY A 212 29.17 11.66 12.42
N LEU A 213 28.27 11.33 11.51
CA LEU A 213 27.12 12.16 11.18
C LEU A 213 25.90 11.32 11.57
N LYS A 214 25.39 11.62 12.78
CA LYS A 214 24.10 11.15 13.25
C LYS A 214 23.03 11.68 12.30
N GLU A 215 22.52 10.82 11.44
CA GLU A 215 21.26 11.04 10.77
C GLU A 215 20.17 10.87 11.84
N VAL A 216 19.58 11.98 12.27
CA VAL A 216 18.41 11.99 13.17
C VAL A 216 17.24 11.44 12.36
N GLY A 217 17.11 10.12 12.35
CA GLY A 217 15.82 9.50 12.17
C GLY A 217 14.99 9.82 13.41
N ASP A 218 13.71 10.17 13.23
CA ASP A 218 12.73 10.06 14.30
C ASP A 218 12.58 8.58 14.67
N GLU A 219 13.56 8.09 15.40
CA GLU A 219 13.46 6.91 16.23
C GLU A 219 12.50 7.28 17.36
N ILE A 220 11.24 6.89 17.21
CA ILE A 220 10.44 6.55 18.38
C ILE A 220 11.02 5.21 18.89
N GLU A 221 12.24 5.27 19.42
CA GLU A 221 12.78 4.31 20.35
C GLU A 221 11.94 4.43 21.60
N MET A 222 11.09 3.44 21.79
CA MET A 222 10.10 3.43 22.84
C MET A 222 10.70 2.76 24.09
N ASP A 223 11.77 3.35 24.62
CA ASP A 223 12.29 3.00 25.94
C ASP A 223 11.33 3.64 26.97
N ARG A 224 10.16 3.02 27.15
CA ARG A 224 9.07 3.57 27.98
C ARG A 224 9.41 3.45 29.46
N VAL A 225 9.94 4.53 30.02
CA VAL A 225 10.02 4.74 31.47
C VAL A 225 8.60 5.01 32.00
N LEU A 226 7.90 3.95 32.40
CA LEU A 226 6.55 4.00 33.03
C LEU A 226 6.50 4.70 34.40
N ASN A 227 7.53 5.43 34.81
CA ASN A 227 7.72 5.88 36.19
C ASN A 227 8.16 7.34 36.31
N VAL A 228 7.75 8.23 35.41
CA VAL A 228 7.78 9.67 35.73
C VAL A 228 6.53 9.97 36.58
N PRO A 229 6.67 10.47 37.81
CA PRO A 229 5.53 10.83 38.64
C PRO A 229 4.69 11.89 37.93
N LEU A 230 3.42 11.59 37.69
CA LEU A 230 2.47 12.55 37.15
C LEU A 230 2.19 13.63 38.20
N GLU A 231 1.89 14.84 37.75
CA GLU A 231 1.39 15.86 38.68
C GLU A 231 0.08 15.38 39.33
N PRO A 232 -0.10 15.58 40.65
CA PRO A 232 -1.26 15.05 41.38
C PRO A 232 -2.58 15.62 40.86
N GLU A 233 -2.57 16.77 40.20
CA GLU A 233 -3.74 17.38 39.55
C GLU A 233 -4.21 16.54 38.35
N ILE A 234 -3.29 16.01 37.55
CA ILE A 234 -3.56 15.15 36.39
C ILE A 234 -4.10 13.80 36.85
N GLU A 235 -3.52 13.21 37.91
CA GLU A 235 -4.02 11.95 38.48
C GLU A 235 -5.45 12.10 39.00
N ASN A 236 -5.76 13.21 39.68
CA ASN A 236 -7.10 13.49 40.18
C ASN A 236 -8.09 13.72 39.02
N MET A 237 -7.68 14.44 37.97
CA MET A 237 -8.52 14.66 36.78
C MET A 237 -8.77 13.36 36.02
N ALA A 238 -7.73 12.55 35.79
CA ALA A 238 -7.84 11.24 35.16
C ALA A 238 -8.73 10.29 35.97
N ALA A 239 -8.63 10.31 37.31
CA ALA A 239 -9.51 9.53 38.19
C ALA A 239 -10.97 9.97 38.08
N SER A 240 -11.24 11.29 38.03
CA SER A 240 -12.59 11.82 37.81
C SER A 240 -13.14 11.42 36.44
N LEU A 241 -12.32 11.47 35.39
CA LEU A 241 -12.70 11.03 34.05
C LEU A 241 -13.00 9.53 34.01
N ARG A 242 -12.19 8.68 34.67
CA ARG A 242 -12.43 7.24 34.80
C ARG A 242 -13.79 6.94 35.43
N ASP A 243 -14.15 7.63 36.52
CA ASP A 243 -15.44 7.42 37.17
C ASP A 243 -16.62 7.81 36.26
N ARG A 244 -16.42 8.80 35.38
CA ARG A 244 -17.40 9.21 34.36
C ARG A 244 -17.47 8.26 33.18
N VAL A 245 -16.35 7.66 32.76
CA VAL A 245 -16.29 6.62 31.73
C VAL A 245 -17.18 5.43 32.12
N ILE A 246 -17.14 5.03 33.40
CA ILE A 246 -17.89 3.88 33.92
C ILE A 246 -19.39 4.22 34.07
N ASN A 247 -19.72 5.43 34.49
CA ASN A 247 -21.11 5.85 34.78
C ASN A 247 -21.74 6.66 33.63
N LEU A 248 -21.40 6.35 32.38
CA LEU A 248 -21.79 7.18 31.25
C LEU A 248 -23.22 6.87 30.77
N GLU A 249 -24.19 7.64 31.24
CA GLU A 249 -25.62 7.41 30.97
C GLU A 249 -26.14 8.04 29.67
N SER A 250 -25.40 8.93 29.00
CA SER A 250 -25.90 9.61 27.79
C SER A 250 -24.82 9.96 26.76
N SER A 251 -25.21 9.95 25.48
CA SER A 251 -24.34 10.26 24.34
C SER A 251 -23.77 11.69 24.38
N PHE A 252 -24.55 12.68 24.81
CA PHE A 252 -24.07 14.06 24.96
C PHE A 252 -22.95 14.18 26.01
N LYS A 253 -23.06 13.44 27.14
CA LYS A 253 -22.00 13.37 28.15
C LYS A 253 -20.74 12.68 27.59
N ALA A 254 -20.90 11.72 26.66
CA ALA A 254 -19.80 11.06 25.97
C ALA A 254 -18.97 12.04 25.12
N VAL A 255 -19.64 12.96 24.42
CA VAL A 255 -18.96 13.96 23.57
C VAL A 255 -18.11 14.90 24.42
N ALA A 256 -18.68 15.46 25.48
CA ALA A 256 -17.96 16.33 26.40
C ALA A 256 -16.77 15.60 27.02
N LEU A 257 -16.98 14.35 27.45
CA LEU A 257 -15.93 13.50 27.99
C LEU A 257 -14.79 13.26 26.98
N GLY A 258 -15.10 12.99 25.73
CA GLY A 258 -14.10 12.80 24.68
C GLY A 258 -13.21 14.04 24.49
N ASN A 259 -13.81 15.24 24.50
CA ASN A 259 -13.06 16.48 24.41
C ASN A 259 -12.14 16.70 25.62
N GLU A 260 -12.64 16.43 26.83
CA GLU A 260 -11.82 16.55 28.05
C GLU A 260 -10.67 15.54 28.08
N ILE A 261 -10.89 14.30 27.63
CA ILE A 261 -9.82 13.29 27.48
C ILE A 261 -8.77 13.79 26.48
N ARG A 262 -9.21 14.35 25.35
CA ARG A 262 -8.32 14.89 24.33
C ARG A 262 -7.51 16.07 24.85
N GLU A 263 -8.15 17.04 25.50
CA GLU A 263 -7.45 18.19 26.10
C GLU A 263 -6.39 17.74 27.10
N LEU A 264 -6.72 16.77 27.96
CA LEU A 264 -5.77 16.23 28.93
C LEU A 264 -4.59 15.47 28.30
N CYS A 265 -4.80 14.84 27.14
CA CYS A 265 -3.73 14.14 26.42
C CYS A 265 -2.86 15.08 25.57
N LEU A 266 -3.39 16.23 25.14
CA LEU A 266 -2.68 17.20 24.30
C LEU A 266 -1.97 18.29 25.10
N ASP A 267 -2.22 18.41 26.41
CA ASP A 267 -1.57 19.41 27.23
C ASP A 267 -0.07 19.11 27.41
N LYS A 268 0.76 20.15 27.33
CA LYS A 268 2.15 20.06 26.88
C LYS A 268 3.05 19.22 27.81
N GLY A 269 3.47 18.04 27.32
CA GLY A 269 4.66 17.32 27.79
C GLY A 269 4.43 15.90 28.31
N MET A 270 3.20 15.38 28.28
CA MET A 270 2.85 14.09 28.86
C MET A 270 2.71 13.00 27.80
N ASP A 271 3.04 11.76 28.16
CA ASP A 271 2.78 10.60 27.30
C ASP A 271 1.26 10.29 27.30
N PRO A 272 0.54 10.45 26.17
CA PRO A 272 -0.89 10.16 26.09
C PRO A 272 -1.22 8.73 26.51
N PHE A 273 -0.30 7.77 26.34
CA PHE A 273 -0.52 6.40 26.78
C PHE A 273 -0.66 6.31 28.31
N GLN A 274 0.10 7.09 29.07
CA GLN A 274 0.05 7.07 30.53
C GLN A 274 -1.29 7.63 31.04
N VAL A 275 -1.76 8.72 30.43
CA VAL A 275 -3.06 9.34 30.73
C VAL A 275 -4.21 8.38 30.37
N LEU A 276 -4.19 7.81 29.17
CA LEU A 276 -5.22 6.86 28.74
C LEU A 276 -5.22 5.57 29.56
N CYS A 277 -4.06 5.11 30.05
CA CYS A 277 -3.98 3.98 30.99
C CYS A 277 -4.69 4.28 32.32
N LEU A 278 -4.67 5.53 32.80
CA LEU A 278 -5.34 5.93 34.04
C LEU A 278 -6.85 6.11 33.88
N ILE A 279 -7.27 6.66 32.74
CA ILE A 279 -8.69 6.92 32.42
C ILE A 279 -9.43 5.61 32.12
N GLU A 280 -8.73 4.61 31.59
CA GLU A 280 -9.26 3.29 31.22
C GLU A 280 -10.48 3.36 30.29
N PRO A 281 -10.41 4.08 29.15
CA PRO A 281 -11.58 4.34 28.32
C PRO A 281 -12.18 3.07 27.69
N TRP A 282 -11.43 1.96 27.64
CA TRP A 282 -11.94 0.65 27.23
C TRP A 282 -13.03 0.07 28.15
N LYS A 283 -13.16 0.57 29.39
CA LYS A 283 -14.23 0.17 30.32
C LYS A 283 -15.59 0.78 29.98
N ALA A 284 -15.66 1.76 29.08
CA ALA A 284 -16.92 2.34 28.61
C ALA A 284 -17.82 1.27 27.99
N GLU A 285 -19.14 1.44 28.05
CA GLU A 285 -20.08 0.61 27.29
C GLU A 285 -19.85 0.77 25.77
N ASP A 286 -20.25 -0.22 24.96
CA ASP A 286 -19.99 -0.21 23.52
C ASP A 286 -20.66 0.97 22.79
N GLU A 287 -21.82 1.44 23.27
CA GLU A 287 -22.46 2.65 22.75
C GLU A 287 -21.63 3.89 23.06
N ALA A 288 -21.21 4.07 24.32
CA ALA A 288 -20.35 5.16 24.75
C ALA A 288 -19.00 5.16 24.00
N ALA A 289 -18.36 4.00 23.87
CA ALA A 289 -17.12 3.82 23.12
C ALA A 289 -17.27 4.20 21.65
N SER A 290 -18.40 3.83 21.02
CA SER A 290 -18.70 4.18 19.64
C SER A 290 -18.82 5.70 19.42
N VAL A 291 -19.37 6.42 20.40
CA VAL A 291 -19.47 7.88 20.39
C VAL A 291 -18.10 8.51 20.63
N LEU A 292 -17.34 8.04 21.63
CA LEU A 292 -16.00 8.54 21.93
C LEU A 292 -15.08 8.49 20.71
N ILE A 293 -14.98 7.35 20.03
CA ILE A 293 -14.12 7.19 18.83
C ILE A 293 -14.52 8.18 17.73
N SER A 294 -15.83 8.36 17.49
CA SER A 294 -16.31 9.26 16.45
C SER A 294 -15.95 10.72 16.71
N HIS A 295 -15.92 11.16 17.97
CA HIS A 295 -15.56 12.54 18.33
C HIS A 295 -14.05 12.77 18.42
N LEU A 296 -13.28 11.75 18.80
CA LEU A 296 -11.82 11.79 18.83
C LEU A 296 -11.17 11.74 17.43
N SER A 297 -11.97 11.62 16.37
CA SER A 297 -11.55 11.70 14.96
C SER A 297 -11.20 13.11 14.48
N SER A 298 -11.49 14.15 15.28
CA SER A 298 -11.34 15.54 14.87
C SER A 298 -9.97 16.12 15.26
N GLY A 299 -8.97 16.03 14.40
CA GLY A 299 -7.67 16.67 14.63
C GLY A 299 -6.78 16.69 13.39
N ASP A 300 -6.09 17.82 13.17
CA ASP A 300 -5.08 18.03 12.12
C ASP A 300 -3.69 17.61 12.63
N GLU A 301 -3.63 16.42 13.24
CA GLU A 301 -2.41 15.88 13.84
C GLU A 301 -1.90 14.68 13.06
N ASP A 302 -0.63 14.31 13.30
CA ASP A 302 0.06 13.21 12.62
C ASP A 302 -0.86 12.00 12.39
N GLU A 303 -1.05 11.65 11.11
CA GLU A 303 -2.03 10.64 10.65
C GLU A 303 -1.88 9.28 11.35
N LEU A 304 -0.72 9.02 11.96
CA LEU A 304 -0.40 7.80 12.69
C LEU A 304 -0.50 7.93 14.22
N ALA A 305 -0.03 9.01 14.84
CA ALA A 305 0.24 9.02 16.27
C ALA A 305 -1.03 9.03 17.13
N TRP A 306 -1.79 10.13 17.08
CA TRP A 306 -3.03 10.28 17.83
C TRP A 306 -4.09 9.23 17.46
N PRO A 307 -4.34 8.96 16.16
CA PRO A 307 -5.34 7.96 15.81
C PRO A 307 -5.01 6.55 16.30
N SER A 308 -3.72 6.19 16.34
CA SER A 308 -3.30 4.91 16.92
C SER A 308 -3.55 4.84 18.42
N GLN A 309 -3.29 5.93 19.16
CA GLN A 309 -3.54 5.99 20.60
C GLN A 309 -5.03 5.80 20.93
N VAL A 310 -5.92 6.46 20.18
CA VAL A 310 -7.38 6.32 20.32
C VAL A 310 -7.81 4.86 20.07
N LEU A 311 -7.33 4.26 18.97
CA LEU A 311 -7.66 2.88 18.64
C LEU A 311 -7.14 1.87 19.67
N CYS A 312 -5.90 2.02 20.13
CA CYS A 312 -5.29 1.15 21.13
C CYS A 312 -5.96 1.24 22.51
N SER A 313 -6.46 2.42 22.87
CA SER A 313 -7.03 2.67 24.19
C SER A 313 -8.52 2.34 24.28
N ILE A 314 -9.29 2.49 23.21
CA ILE A 314 -10.75 2.28 23.27
C ILE A 314 -11.15 0.96 22.61
N VAL A 315 -10.74 0.74 21.36
CA VAL A 315 -11.26 -0.33 20.51
C VAL A 315 -10.51 -1.64 20.72
N LEU A 316 -9.18 -1.58 20.64
CA LEU A 316 -8.34 -2.76 20.64
C LEU A 316 -8.57 -3.66 21.87
N PRO A 317 -8.66 -3.14 23.11
CA PRO A 317 -8.80 -3.99 24.29
C PRO A 317 -10.13 -4.74 24.28
N LYS A 318 -11.20 -4.09 23.81
CA LYS A 318 -12.51 -4.70 23.62
C LYS A 318 -12.48 -5.80 22.58
N PHE A 319 -11.75 -5.59 21.47
CA PHE A 319 -11.66 -6.58 20.39
C PHE A 319 -10.74 -7.77 20.73
N LEU A 320 -9.69 -7.58 21.51
CA LEU A 320 -8.78 -8.66 21.92
C LEU A 320 -9.43 -9.72 22.83
N VAL A 321 -10.52 -9.37 23.51
CA VAL A 321 -11.24 -10.24 24.46
C VAL A 321 -12.59 -10.73 23.94
N LEU A 322 -12.91 -10.51 22.65
CA LEU A 322 -14.19 -10.94 22.08
C LEU A 322 -14.37 -12.45 22.13
N GLU A 323 -15.39 -12.91 22.85
CA GLU A 323 -15.89 -14.29 22.78
C GLU A 323 -17.18 -14.40 21.93
N GLU A 324 -17.92 -13.30 21.82
CA GLU A 324 -19.14 -13.15 21.03
C GLU A 324 -18.96 -12.14 19.89
N PRO A 325 -19.84 -12.12 18.87
CA PRO A 325 -19.78 -11.13 17.80
C PRO A 325 -19.76 -9.69 18.35
N ALA A 326 -18.84 -8.87 17.82
CA ALA A 326 -18.70 -7.48 18.25
C ALA A 326 -20.01 -6.69 18.07
N SER A 327 -20.27 -5.77 19.00
CA SER A 327 -21.39 -4.83 18.89
C SER A 327 -21.38 -4.12 17.55
N ARG A 328 -22.56 -4.09 16.89
CA ARG A 328 -22.73 -3.46 15.59
C ARG A 328 -22.37 -1.97 15.63
N LEU A 329 -22.69 -1.27 16.72
CA LEU A 329 -22.39 0.15 16.89
C LEU A 329 -20.88 0.37 16.94
N LEU A 330 -20.20 -0.33 17.84
CA LEU A 330 -18.74 -0.21 18.01
C LEU A 330 -17.99 -0.58 16.73
N LEU A 331 -18.39 -1.66 16.05
CA LEU A 331 -17.76 -2.09 14.81
C LEU A 331 -17.98 -1.08 13.67
N THR A 332 -19.18 -0.48 13.57
CA THR A 332 -19.47 0.52 12.53
C THR A 332 -18.64 1.78 12.76
N SER A 333 -18.60 2.31 13.98
CA SER A 333 -17.76 3.48 14.31
C SER A 333 -16.27 3.18 14.10
N THR A 334 -15.82 1.97 14.42
CA THR A 334 -14.43 1.54 14.17
C THR A 334 -14.10 1.52 12.67
N ILE A 335 -15.02 1.02 11.83
CA ILE A 335 -14.85 0.99 10.38
C ILE A 335 -14.75 2.40 9.81
N GLU A 336 -15.66 3.31 10.20
CA GLU A 336 -15.61 4.70 9.73
C GLU A 336 -14.32 5.40 10.17
N TYR A 337 -13.88 5.18 11.42
CA TYR A 337 -12.60 5.69 11.90
C TYR A 337 -11.39 5.11 11.14
N SER A 338 -11.41 3.80 10.85
CA SER A 338 -10.33 3.11 10.15
C SER A 338 -10.24 3.48 8.67
N LYS A 339 -11.34 3.91 8.05
CA LYS A 339 -11.33 4.46 6.69
C LYS A 339 -10.59 5.79 6.62
N LEU A 340 -10.77 6.64 7.64
CA LEU A 340 -10.09 7.92 7.76
C LEU A 340 -8.61 7.73 8.10
N HIS A 341 -8.29 6.79 8.98
CA HIS A 341 -6.93 6.57 9.49
C HIS A 341 -6.42 5.14 9.20
N GLN A 342 -6.26 4.82 7.90
CA GLN A 342 -5.91 3.46 7.44
C GLN A 342 -4.59 2.95 8.02
N ARG A 343 -3.57 3.81 8.13
CA ARG A 343 -2.26 3.44 8.67
C ARG A 343 -2.34 3.12 10.16
N ALA A 344 -3.05 3.95 10.92
CA ALA A 344 -3.32 3.69 12.33
C ALA A 344 -4.11 2.39 12.51
N ALA A 345 -5.11 2.11 11.68
CA ALA A 345 -5.85 0.84 11.74
C ALA A 345 -4.94 -0.38 11.53
N VAL A 346 -3.91 -0.30 10.67
CA VAL A 346 -2.94 -1.39 10.49
C VAL A 346 -2.09 -1.61 11.74
N HIS A 347 -1.46 -0.56 12.26
CA HIS A 347 -0.48 -0.67 13.35
C HIS A 347 -1.10 -0.74 14.75
N ALA A 348 -2.28 -0.16 14.97
CA ALA A 348 -2.95 -0.08 16.26
C ALA A 348 -4.09 -1.10 16.44
N LEU A 349 -4.60 -1.69 15.36
CA LEU A 349 -5.66 -2.70 15.42
C LEU A 349 -5.26 -4.02 14.75
N LEU A 350 -4.97 -4.01 13.45
CA LEU A 350 -4.84 -5.26 12.68
C LEU A 350 -3.65 -6.12 13.14
N PHE A 351 -2.46 -5.54 13.29
CA PHE A 351 -1.31 -6.29 13.80
C PHE A 351 -1.54 -6.85 15.22
N PRO A 352 -1.93 -6.03 16.23
CA PRO A 352 -2.21 -6.55 17.57
C PRO A 352 -3.29 -7.64 17.60
N LEU A 353 -4.38 -7.50 16.83
CA LEU A 353 -5.47 -8.48 16.79
C LEU A 353 -5.02 -9.81 16.19
N VAL A 354 -4.29 -9.78 15.07
CA VAL A 354 -3.82 -10.99 14.40
C VAL A 354 -2.74 -11.70 15.22
N LEU A 355 -1.93 -10.94 15.96
CA LEU A 355 -0.86 -11.44 16.83
C LEU A 355 -1.33 -11.73 18.26
N ARG A 356 -2.64 -11.87 18.49
CA ARG A 356 -3.20 -12.28 19.80
C ARG A 356 -2.52 -13.57 20.30
N LYS A 357 -2.09 -13.58 21.56
CA LYS A 357 -1.28 -14.65 22.17
C LYS A 357 -1.92 -16.04 22.13
N GLU A 358 -3.25 -16.10 22.24
CA GLU A 358 -4.03 -17.35 22.16
C GLU A 358 -4.40 -17.73 20.71
N GLY A 359 -4.03 -16.90 19.74
CA GLY A 359 -4.54 -16.93 18.38
C GLY A 359 -5.92 -16.29 18.24
N ILE A 360 -6.29 -16.01 17.00
CA ILE A 360 -7.61 -15.43 16.70
C ILE A 360 -8.71 -16.50 16.77
N ASN A 361 -9.91 -16.07 17.18
CA ASN A 361 -11.13 -16.85 17.17
C ASN A 361 -12.09 -16.36 16.05
N ASN A 362 -13.31 -16.91 15.97
CA ASN A 362 -14.24 -16.54 14.89
C ASN A 362 -14.71 -15.07 14.99
N PRO A 363 -15.16 -14.54 16.15
CA PRO A 363 -15.54 -13.14 16.25
C PRO A 363 -14.42 -12.17 15.85
N ILE A 364 -13.19 -12.42 16.31
CA ILE A 364 -12.03 -11.59 15.97
C ILE A 364 -11.70 -11.69 14.47
N CYS A 365 -11.75 -12.91 13.90
CA CYS A 365 -11.58 -13.12 12.46
C CYS A 365 -12.59 -12.33 11.62
N ASP A 366 -13.86 -12.27 12.04
CA ASP A 366 -14.91 -11.53 11.34
C ASP A 366 -14.66 -10.02 11.40
N VAL A 367 -14.25 -9.50 12.56
CA VAL A 367 -13.85 -8.09 12.73
C VAL A 367 -12.67 -7.73 11.81
N ILE A 368 -11.58 -8.51 11.87
CA ILE A 368 -10.40 -8.28 11.03
C ILE A 368 -10.78 -8.33 9.55
N THR A 369 -11.54 -9.35 9.13
CA THR A 369 -11.99 -9.50 7.74
C THR A 369 -12.78 -8.28 7.27
N ARG A 370 -13.68 -7.75 8.11
CA ARG A 370 -14.46 -6.56 7.76
C ARG A 370 -13.61 -5.30 7.67
N ILE A 371 -12.68 -5.09 8.59
CA ILE A 371 -11.76 -3.94 8.53
C ILE A 371 -10.90 -4.00 7.26
N LEU A 372 -10.29 -5.15 6.96
CA LEU A 372 -9.48 -5.34 5.75
C LEU A 372 -10.28 -5.05 4.48
N ARG A 373 -11.53 -5.52 4.40
CA ARG A 373 -12.38 -5.40 3.22
C ARG A 373 -12.99 -4.02 3.04
N GLU A 374 -13.40 -3.37 4.12
CA GLU A 374 -14.18 -2.12 4.07
C GLU A 374 -13.33 -0.87 4.27
N CYS A 375 -12.10 -1.00 4.79
CA CYS A 375 -11.24 0.13 5.13
C CYS A 375 -9.95 0.23 4.31
N LEU A 376 -9.44 -0.89 3.78
CA LEU A 376 -8.13 -0.91 3.11
C LEU A 376 -8.25 -1.24 1.62
N HIS A 377 -7.40 -0.61 0.82
CA HIS A 377 -7.21 -0.98 -0.58
C HIS A 377 -6.52 -2.36 -0.68
N PRO A 378 -6.86 -3.23 -1.66
CA PRO A 378 -6.21 -4.55 -1.82
C PRO A 378 -4.67 -4.52 -1.87
N ALA A 379 -4.05 -3.45 -2.38
CA ALA A 379 -2.59 -3.30 -2.34
C ALA A 379 -2.07 -3.13 -0.89
N HIS A 380 -2.79 -2.40 -0.04
CA HIS A 380 -2.47 -2.28 1.39
C HIS A 380 -2.70 -3.60 2.13
N VAL A 381 -3.72 -4.37 1.74
CA VAL A 381 -3.95 -5.72 2.29
C VAL A 381 -2.83 -6.67 1.89
N SER A 382 -2.38 -6.65 0.63
CA SER A 382 -1.22 -7.43 0.18
C SER A 382 0.03 -7.04 0.96
N ALA A 383 0.27 -5.74 1.12
CA ALA A 383 1.38 -5.24 1.88
C ALA A 383 1.35 -5.65 3.36
N PHE A 384 0.16 -5.60 3.98
CA PHE A 384 -0.07 -6.11 5.33
C PHE A 384 0.27 -7.61 5.42
N CYS A 385 -0.20 -8.43 4.47
CA CYS A 385 0.12 -9.85 4.43
C CYS A 385 1.62 -10.10 4.28
N GLN A 386 2.32 -9.35 3.42
CA GLN A 386 3.76 -9.46 3.26
C GLN A 386 4.50 -9.13 4.57
N THR A 387 4.13 -8.03 5.24
CA THR A 387 4.74 -7.68 6.53
C THR A 387 4.42 -8.70 7.62
N LEU A 388 3.19 -9.21 7.66
CA LEU A 388 2.76 -10.22 8.63
C LEU A 388 3.49 -11.57 8.45
N LEU A 389 3.70 -12.01 7.20
CA LEU A 389 4.26 -13.34 6.88
C LEU A 389 5.79 -13.31 6.76
N CYS A 390 6.33 -12.25 6.15
CA CYS A 390 7.74 -12.14 5.77
C CYS A 390 8.50 -11.11 6.62
N GLY A 391 7.81 -10.10 7.13
CA GLY A 391 8.47 -8.97 7.79
C GLY A 391 9.18 -9.32 9.08
N GLY A 392 10.25 -8.60 9.40
CA GLY A 392 11.00 -8.71 10.65
C GLY A 392 10.23 -8.12 11.84
N GLU A 393 10.77 -8.27 13.07
CA GLU A 393 10.16 -7.68 14.28
C GLU A 393 10.01 -6.16 14.16
N GLU A 394 10.99 -5.50 13.53
CA GLU A 394 11.01 -4.07 13.23
C GLU A 394 9.85 -3.64 12.30
N GLU A 395 9.53 -4.45 11.29
CA GLU A 395 8.50 -4.12 10.31
C GLU A 395 7.09 -4.42 10.83
N ARG A 396 6.97 -5.38 11.74
CA ARG A 396 5.73 -5.73 12.44
C ARG A 396 5.47 -4.85 13.66
N ARG A 397 6.20 -3.74 13.83
CA ARG A 397 5.98 -2.80 14.94
C ARG A 397 4.52 -2.38 14.97
N PHE A 398 3.88 -2.65 16.10
CA PHE A 398 2.52 -2.28 16.39
C PHE A 398 2.47 -1.39 17.62
N ILE A 399 1.44 -0.55 17.67
CA ILE A 399 1.22 0.37 18.77
C ILE A 399 0.27 -0.31 19.75
N LEU A 400 0.57 -0.26 21.03
CA LEU A 400 -0.22 -0.86 22.09
C LEU A 400 -0.05 -0.08 23.39
N LEU A 401 -1.10 -0.05 24.22
CA LEU A 401 -0.97 0.43 25.59
C LEU A 401 -0.19 -0.61 26.41
N PRO A 402 0.78 -0.20 27.25
CA PRO A 402 1.59 -1.14 28.05
C PRO A 402 0.75 -2.10 28.90
N CYS A 403 -0.39 -1.63 29.41
CA CYS A 403 -1.30 -2.44 30.21
C CYS A 403 -1.92 -3.62 29.44
N HIS A 404 -1.87 -3.66 28.10
CA HIS A 404 -2.44 -4.73 27.27
C HIS A 404 -1.39 -5.61 26.59
N GLU A 405 -0.09 -5.36 26.84
CA GLU A 405 1.01 -6.11 26.22
C GLU A 405 0.93 -7.62 26.47
N TYR A 406 0.40 -8.03 27.63
CA TYR A 406 0.25 -9.43 27.99
C TYR A 406 -0.70 -10.23 27.08
N LEU A 407 -1.57 -9.55 26.30
CA LEU A 407 -2.54 -10.17 25.39
C LEU A 407 -1.99 -10.45 23.99
N VAL A 408 -0.86 -9.84 23.63
CA VAL A 408 -0.30 -9.88 22.27
C VAL A 408 1.06 -10.60 22.29
N SER A 409 1.33 -11.38 21.25
CA SER A 409 2.60 -12.08 21.02
C SER A 409 3.36 -11.42 19.87
N LYS A 410 4.67 -11.66 19.76
CA LYS A 410 5.43 -11.33 18.55
C LYS A 410 5.25 -12.38 17.44
N GLU A 411 4.79 -13.57 17.81
CA GLU A 411 4.62 -14.71 16.92
C GLU A 411 3.17 -14.92 16.51
N LEU A 412 2.98 -15.29 15.24
CA LEU A 412 1.68 -15.62 14.69
C LEU A 412 1.24 -17.04 15.11
N VAL A 413 0.09 -17.13 15.78
CA VAL A 413 -0.49 -18.40 16.21
C VAL A 413 -1.43 -18.96 15.16
N TRP A 414 -1.10 -20.14 14.61
CA TRP A 414 -1.90 -20.81 13.60
C TRP A 414 -3.14 -21.49 14.19
N THR A 415 -4.32 -20.97 13.86
CA THR A 415 -5.63 -21.50 14.27
C THR A 415 -6.55 -21.71 13.07
N ASP A 416 -7.64 -22.45 13.28
CA ASP A 416 -8.71 -22.60 12.28
C ASP A 416 -9.28 -21.26 11.79
N SER A 417 -9.42 -20.29 12.71
CA SER A 417 -9.89 -18.95 12.37
C SER A 417 -8.86 -18.15 11.56
N LEU A 418 -7.56 -18.37 11.76
CA LEU A 418 -6.51 -17.78 10.92
C LEU A 418 -6.57 -18.31 9.48
N PHE A 419 -6.79 -19.61 9.28
CA PHE A 419 -7.00 -20.15 7.93
C PHE A 419 -8.23 -19.54 7.26
N ASN A 420 -9.31 -19.34 8.02
CA ASN A 420 -10.50 -18.67 7.51
C ASN A 420 -10.21 -17.21 7.13
N LEU A 421 -9.42 -16.49 7.92
CA LEU A 421 -9.00 -15.12 7.61
C LEU A 421 -8.19 -15.07 6.31
N LEU A 422 -7.14 -15.90 6.18
CA LEU A 422 -6.32 -15.96 4.96
C LEU A 422 -7.14 -16.38 3.74
N HIS A 423 -8.07 -17.32 3.90
CA HIS A 423 -9.01 -17.71 2.86
C HIS A 423 -9.89 -16.53 2.41
N ASN A 424 -10.42 -15.74 3.36
CA ASN A 424 -11.21 -14.54 3.05
C ASN A 424 -10.39 -13.47 2.32
N ILE A 425 -9.13 -13.26 2.73
CA ILE A 425 -8.22 -12.31 2.09
C ILE A 425 -7.94 -12.72 0.63
N LEU A 426 -7.61 -13.99 0.38
CA LEU A 426 -7.36 -14.50 -0.97
C LEU A 426 -8.60 -14.40 -1.88
N ASN A 427 -9.79 -14.54 -1.31
CA ASN A 427 -11.05 -14.34 -2.05
C ASN A 427 -11.35 -12.87 -2.36
N HIS A 428 -10.65 -11.92 -1.72
CA HIS A 428 -10.82 -10.49 -1.94
C HIS A 428 -9.92 -9.94 -3.07
N ASN A 429 -9.50 -10.77 -4.02
CA ASN A 429 -8.64 -10.42 -5.16
C ASN A 429 -7.34 -9.72 -4.75
N VAL A 430 -6.78 -10.09 -3.60
CA VAL A 430 -5.49 -9.58 -3.13
C VAL A 430 -4.37 -10.36 -3.82
N HIS A 431 -3.48 -9.65 -4.52
CA HIS A 431 -2.31 -10.23 -5.17
C HIS A 431 -1.15 -10.34 -4.16
N LEU A 432 -0.84 -11.56 -3.72
CA LEU A 432 0.30 -11.82 -2.84
C LEU A 432 1.62 -11.81 -3.62
N THR A 433 2.70 -11.36 -2.96
CA THR A 433 4.06 -11.44 -3.49
C THR A 433 4.60 -12.87 -3.43
N GLN A 434 5.62 -13.20 -4.24
CA GLN A 434 6.25 -14.52 -4.24
C GLN A 434 6.75 -14.92 -2.84
N ASP A 435 7.42 -14.01 -2.12
CA ASP A 435 7.91 -14.29 -0.75
C ASP A 435 6.79 -14.68 0.20
N SER A 436 5.64 -14.00 0.09
CA SER A 436 4.47 -14.26 0.94
C SER A 436 3.92 -15.66 0.66
N VAL A 437 3.87 -16.04 -0.62
CA VAL A 437 3.44 -17.38 -1.06
C VAL A 437 4.42 -18.44 -0.58
N ASP A 438 5.73 -18.22 -0.73
CA ASP A 438 6.78 -19.15 -0.27
C ASP A 438 6.67 -19.39 1.24
N ARG A 439 6.46 -18.32 2.03
CA ARG A 439 6.22 -18.43 3.48
C ARG A 439 4.94 -19.22 3.79
N LEU A 440 3.85 -18.98 3.06
CA LEU A 440 2.61 -19.75 3.25
C LEU A 440 2.81 -21.22 2.94
N VAL A 441 3.48 -21.57 1.84
CA VAL A 441 3.79 -22.97 1.49
C VAL A 441 4.64 -23.64 2.58
N TYR A 442 5.66 -22.93 3.09
CA TYR A 442 6.48 -23.41 4.20
C TYR A 442 5.62 -23.75 5.44
N HIS A 443 4.70 -22.86 5.81
CA HIS A 443 3.80 -23.10 6.94
C HIS A 443 2.81 -24.22 6.66
N VAL A 444 2.20 -24.27 5.47
CA VAL A 444 1.29 -25.36 5.05
C VAL A 444 1.97 -26.72 5.22
N ARG A 445 3.22 -26.85 4.75
CA ARG A 445 3.99 -28.09 4.92
C ARG A 445 4.14 -28.49 6.39
N ASN A 446 4.50 -27.55 7.24
CA ASN A 446 4.78 -27.81 8.65
C ASN A 446 3.54 -28.13 9.48
N ILE A 447 2.39 -27.53 9.14
CA ILE A 447 1.16 -27.63 9.94
C ILE A 447 0.15 -28.63 9.37
N ALA A 448 0.36 -29.15 8.15
CA ALA A 448 -0.57 -30.06 7.47
C ALA A 448 -0.96 -31.28 8.31
N LYS A 449 0.01 -31.93 8.98
CA LYS A 449 -0.28 -33.08 9.85
C LYS A 449 -1.15 -32.70 11.05
N ARG A 450 -0.90 -31.54 11.65
CA ARG A 450 -1.64 -31.02 12.83
C ARG A 450 -3.08 -30.68 12.47
N PHE A 451 -3.31 -30.13 11.28
CA PHE A 451 -4.63 -29.71 10.80
C PHE A 451 -5.22 -30.64 9.73
N SER A 452 -4.82 -31.91 9.73
CA SER A 452 -5.19 -32.90 8.71
C SER A 452 -6.70 -33.07 8.55
N LYS A 453 -7.48 -32.90 9.62
CA LYS A 453 -8.96 -33.01 9.61
C LYS A 453 -9.69 -31.66 9.50
N SER A 454 -8.97 -30.54 9.45
CA SER A 454 -9.60 -29.21 9.40
C SER A 454 -10.09 -28.89 7.98
N LEU A 455 -11.41 -28.73 7.85
CA LEU A 455 -12.00 -28.26 6.60
C LEU A 455 -11.60 -26.81 6.28
N LYS A 456 -11.40 -25.95 7.30
CA LYS A 456 -10.97 -24.56 7.11
C LYS A 456 -9.55 -24.49 6.54
N PHE A 457 -8.65 -25.33 7.05
CA PHE A 457 -7.32 -25.50 6.49
C PHE A 457 -7.39 -25.99 5.03
N GLY A 458 -8.16 -27.04 4.76
CA GLY A 458 -8.33 -27.56 3.40
C GLY A 458 -8.88 -26.51 2.42
N ASN A 459 -9.91 -25.76 2.81
CA ASN A 459 -10.47 -24.69 1.99
C ASN A 459 -9.47 -23.56 1.73
N PHE A 460 -8.68 -23.18 2.74
CA PHE A 460 -7.59 -22.23 2.57
C PHE A 460 -6.56 -22.72 1.55
N VAL A 461 -6.07 -23.96 1.67
CA VAL A 461 -5.08 -24.52 0.74
C VAL A 461 -5.65 -24.61 -0.68
N LEU A 462 -6.92 -25.01 -0.82
CA LEU A 462 -7.59 -25.02 -2.13
C LEU A 462 -7.65 -23.60 -2.75
N CYS A 463 -7.98 -22.60 -1.94
CA CYS A 463 -7.99 -21.21 -2.39
C CYS A 463 -6.59 -20.73 -2.78
N LEU A 464 -5.57 -21.04 -1.98
CA LEU A 464 -4.17 -20.71 -2.27
C LEU A 464 -3.72 -21.31 -3.62
N VAL A 465 -3.97 -22.60 -3.84
CA VAL A 465 -3.60 -23.28 -5.10
C VAL A 465 -4.37 -22.73 -6.31
N THR A 466 -5.63 -22.34 -6.12
CA THR A 466 -6.46 -21.81 -7.22
C THR A 466 -6.12 -20.37 -7.58
N LYS A 467 -5.85 -19.52 -6.58
CA LYS A 467 -5.61 -18.07 -6.78
C LYS A 467 -4.15 -17.73 -7.04
N CYS A 468 -3.21 -18.48 -6.48
CA CYS A 468 -1.77 -18.23 -6.61
C CYS A 468 -1.08 -19.24 -7.54
N SER A 469 -1.80 -19.84 -8.50
CA SER A 469 -1.29 -20.94 -9.32
C SER A 469 0.03 -20.61 -10.04
N SER A 470 0.17 -19.41 -10.60
CA SER A 470 1.39 -18.97 -11.30
C SER A 470 2.63 -18.93 -10.40
N LEU A 471 2.44 -18.69 -9.10
CA LEU A 471 3.51 -18.55 -8.10
C LEU A 471 3.88 -19.87 -7.41
N LEU A 472 3.14 -20.96 -7.71
CA LEU A 472 3.24 -22.25 -7.00
C LEU A 472 3.92 -23.36 -7.81
N ASN A 473 4.35 -23.08 -9.04
CA ASN A 473 4.95 -24.10 -9.93
C ASN A 473 6.18 -24.78 -9.32
N SER A 474 7.04 -24.01 -8.64
CA SER A 474 8.22 -24.51 -7.93
C SER A 474 7.88 -25.33 -6.67
N HIS A 475 6.66 -25.20 -6.14
CA HIS A 475 6.23 -25.78 -4.87
C HIS A 475 5.33 -27.01 -5.02
N LYS A 476 5.07 -27.44 -6.25
CA LYS A 476 4.14 -28.54 -6.58
C LYS A 476 4.37 -29.80 -5.73
N ASN A 477 5.60 -30.28 -5.66
CA ASN A 477 5.93 -31.51 -4.92
C ASN A 477 5.73 -31.36 -3.40
N VAL A 478 6.13 -30.20 -2.85
CA VAL A 478 6.00 -29.91 -1.42
C VAL A 478 4.53 -29.82 -1.01
N LEU A 479 3.71 -29.17 -1.84
CA LEU A 479 2.27 -29.08 -1.62
C LEU A 479 1.58 -30.44 -1.75
N THR A 480 1.96 -31.27 -2.72
CA THR A 480 1.43 -32.64 -2.84
C THR A 480 1.70 -33.45 -1.57
N GLU A 481 2.96 -33.47 -1.09
CA GLU A 481 3.34 -34.19 0.14
C GLU A 481 2.52 -33.70 1.35
N ALA A 482 2.37 -32.38 1.49
CA ALA A 482 1.61 -31.78 2.58
C ALA A 482 0.11 -32.13 2.51
N VAL A 483 -0.49 -32.09 1.31
CA VAL A 483 -1.92 -32.34 1.11
C VAL A 483 -2.26 -33.83 1.23
N GLU A 484 -1.37 -34.73 0.85
CA GLU A 484 -1.53 -36.17 1.07
C GLU A 484 -1.65 -36.52 2.56
N CYS A 485 -1.10 -35.69 3.45
CA CYS A 485 -1.25 -35.84 4.89
C CYS A 485 -2.62 -35.36 5.42
N THR A 486 -3.48 -34.77 4.58
CA THR A 486 -4.81 -34.28 4.97
C THR A 486 -5.90 -35.31 4.69
N ASP A 487 -6.91 -35.35 5.56
CA ASP A 487 -8.07 -36.25 5.48
C ASP A 487 -9.35 -35.41 5.52
N THR A 488 -9.63 -34.72 4.40
CA THR A 488 -10.81 -33.87 4.24
C THR A 488 -11.50 -34.12 2.90
N LEU A 489 -12.76 -33.68 2.77
CA LEU A 489 -13.53 -33.80 1.53
C LEU A 489 -12.88 -33.03 0.36
N VAL A 490 -12.10 -31.99 0.65
CA VAL A 490 -11.44 -31.17 -0.38
C VAL A 490 -10.05 -31.67 -0.77
N THR A 491 -9.48 -32.64 -0.05
CA THR A 491 -8.12 -33.16 -0.30
C THR A 491 -7.94 -33.62 -1.75
N LYS A 492 -8.89 -34.39 -2.30
CA LYS A 492 -8.82 -34.84 -3.70
C LYS A 492 -8.88 -33.66 -4.69
N SER A 493 -9.72 -32.67 -4.42
CA SER A 493 -9.84 -31.47 -5.26
C SER A 493 -8.56 -30.65 -5.26
N ILE A 494 -7.90 -30.54 -4.10
CA ILE A 494 -6.61 -29.86 -3.97
C ILE A 494 -5.55 -30.59 -4.78
N LEU A 495 -5.41 -31.91 -4.62
CA LEU A 495 -4.44 -32.72 -5.37
C LEU A 495 -4.63 -32.62 -6.88
N LEU A 496 -5.89 -32.67 -7.35
CA LEU A 496 -6.20 -32.47 -8.77
C LEU A 496 -5.78 -31.08 -9.26
N ARG A 497 -6.00 -30.04 -8.45
CA ARG A 497 -5.60 -28.69 -8.82
C ARG A 497 -4.08 -28.52 -8.80
N ILE A 498 -3.38 -29.08 -7.82
CA ILE A 498 -1.90 -29.10 -7.77
C ILE A 498 -1.34 -29.82 -9.00
N ALA A 499 -1.94 -30.95 -9.41
CA ALA A 499 -1.54 -31.66 -10.62
C ALA A 499 -1.66 -30.80 -11.88
N SER A 500 -2.65 -29.90 -11.92
CA SER A 500 -2.90 -28.94 -13.02
C SER A 500 -2.07 -27.65 -12.99
N LEU A 501 -1.21 -27.45 -11.97
CA LEU A 501 -0.23 -26.36 -11.92
C LEU A 501 0.85 -26.58 -12.99
#